data_AF-A0AAW2VCG7-F1
#
_entry.id   AF-A0AAW2VCG7-F1
#
_cell.length_a   1.000
_cell.length_b   1.000
_cell.length_c   1.000
_cell.angle_alpha   90.00
_cell.angle_beta   90.00
_cell.angle_gamma   90.00
#
_symmetry.space_group_name_H-M   'P 1'
#
loop_
_entity.id
_entity.type
_entity.pdbx_description
1 polymer ?
#
loop_
_entity_poly.entity_id
_entity_poly.type
_entity_poly.pdbx_seq_one_letter_code
_entity_poly.pdbx_strand_id
1 'polypeptide(L)'
;MQESRKGLLESSTQVRDFSAKGRRKSKSDASDSGEENMSKKDLALKLALDQITASFGKGSIMWLGRSVAPRQTPVVSTGSFALDVALGIGGLPKGRVVEIYGPEASGKTTLALHVIAEAQKQGGYCVFVDAEHALDPALAEAIGVNTENLLLSQPDCGEQALSLVDTLIRSGSVDVVVVDSVAALVPKGELDGEMGDAHMAMQARLMSQALRKLSHSLSLSQTILIFTNQVRSKLSTFGGFGGPTEVTCGGNALKFYASVRLNIKRTGLVKKGEETAEFELEFGRGICREAELIDLGCKHKFITKAGSYFYMDNQSFQGKDALKRFLAENVSARDGLTEKLRQKLIDVEPENEKESTIGAINGDAIAEVAASDTTDEEVVTAAEA
;
A
#
# COMPACT_ATOMS: atom_id res chain seq x y z
N MET A 1 -48.09 -25.58 51.09
CA MET A 1 -48.41 -24.27 51.70
C MET A 1 -47.35 -23.27 51.23
N GLN A 2 -47.80 -22.12 50.72
CA GLN A 2 -47.14 -20.80 50.48
C GLN A 2 -45.65 -20.70 50.83
N GLU A 3 -44.73 -20.13 50.04
CA GLU A 3 -44.62 -18.84 49.31
C GLU A 3 -43.35 -18.99 48.43
N SER A 4 -43.08 -18.34 47.28
CA SER A 4 -43.10 -16.90 46.99
C SER A 4 -42.92 -16.65 45.46
N ARG A 5 -43.29 -15.44 45.03
CA ARG A 5 -43.77 -15.05 43.69
C ARG A 5 -42.71 -14.63 42.64
N LYS A 6 -43.05 -14.94 41.38
CA LYS A 6 -42.89 -14.23 40.08
C LYS A 6 -42.02 -12.96 39.97
N GLY A 7 -41.29 -12.87 38.85
CA GLY A 7 -40.94 -11.59 38.20
C GLY A 7 -40.13 -11.75 36.90
N LEU A 8 -40.82 -11.74 35.74
CA LEU A 8 -40.27 -11.46 34.40
C LEU A 8 -40.02 -9.93 34.29
N LEU A 9 -38.98 -9.46 33.59
CA LEU A 9 -39.08 -8.28 32.71
C LEU A 9 -37.85 -8.11 31.80
N GLU A 10 -38.15 -7.84 30.52
CA GLU A 10 -37.26 -7.44 29.42
C GLU A 10 -36.68 -6.03 29.64
N SER A 11 -35.46 -5.77 29.16
CA SER A 11 -34.86 -4.43 29.15
C SER A 11 -34.79 -3.87 27.72
N SER A 12 -35.70 -2.95 27.41
CA SER A 12 -35.65 -2.04 26.27
C SER A 12 -34.89 -0.77 26.63
N THR A 13 -33.94 -0.37 25.77
CA THR A 13 -33.07 0.78 25.96
C THR A 13 -33.84 2.09 25.69
N GLN A 14 -34.02 2.90 26.73
CA GLN A 14 -34.68 4.21 26.65
C GLN A 14 -33.76 5.30 26.08
N VAL A 15 -34.27 5.98 25.06
CA VAL A 15 -33.85 7.30 24.56
C VAL A 15 -34.16 8.34 25.65
N ARG A 16 -33.19 9.20 25.98
CA ARG A 16 -33.39 10.35 26.87
C ARG A 16 -33.40 11.65 26.08
N ASP A 17 -34.59 12.19 25.89
CA ASP A 17 -34.86 13.60 25.66
C ASP A 17 -34.72 14.39 26.97
N PHE A 18 -34.13 15.57 26.91
CA PHE A 18 -34.27 16.59 27.96
C PHE A 18 -34.60 17.95 27.34
N SER A 19 -35.79 18.44 27.69
CA SER A 19 -36.32 19.75 27.32
C SER A 19 -36.37 20.70 28.52
N ALA A 20 -35.86 21.92 28.29
CA ALA A 20 -36.26 23.24 28.76
C ALA A 20 -36.40 23.58 30.27
N LYS A 21 -35.62 24.57 30.74
CA LYS A 21 -36.04 25.98 31.00
C LYS A 21 -34.96 26.79 31.73
N GLY A 22 -34.73 28.05 31.31
CA GLY A 22 -34.32 29.11 32.26
C GLY A 22 -33.19 30.10 31.89
N ARG A 23 -33.45 31.01 30.93
CA ARG A 23 -33.18 32.47 31.02
C ARG A 23 -31.72 32.97 31.25
N ARG A 24 -31.10 33.50 30.19
CA ARG A 24 -30.66 34.92 30.08
C ARG A 24 -30.27 35.26 28.64
N LYS A 25 -30.98 36.26 28.09
CA LYS A 25 -30.75 36.88 26.79
C LYS A 25 -29.67 37.95 26.99
N SER A 26 -28.43 37.66 26.60
CA SER A 26 -27.38 38.68 26.42
C SER A 26 -27.17 38.87 24.92
N LYS A 27 -27.57 40.06 24.47
CA LYS A 27 -27.35 40.57 23.13
C LYS A 27 -25.89 41.04 23.04
N SER A 28 -25.14 40.46 22.12
CA SER A 28 -23.91 40.99 21.52
C SER A 28 -23.86 40.27 20.16
N ASP A 29 -24.39 40.84 19.08
CA ASP A 29 -23.73 41.89 18.29
C ASP A 29 -22.21 41.70 18.31
N ALA A 30 -21.77 40.63 17.66
CA ALA A 30 -20.47 40.57 17.00
C ALA A 30 -20.76 40.29 15.52
N SER A 31 -21.23 41.34 14.85
CA SER A 31 -21.08 41.49 13.42
C SER A 31 -19.62 41.25 13.05
N ASP A 32 -19.41 40.26 12.21
CA ASP A 32 -18.74 40.45 10.93
C ASP A 32 -17.78 41.65 10.90
N SER A 33 -16.52 41.40 11.26
CA SER A 33 -15.44 42.39 11.21
C SER A 33 -14.18 41.77 10.61
N GLY A 34 -14.37 41.05 9.49
CA GLY A 34 -13.30 40.50 8.66
C GLY A 34 -13.55 40.57 7.15
N GLU A 35 -14.66 41.16 6.69
CA GLU A 35 -15.00 41.22 5.27
C GLU A 35 -14.48 42.48 4.53
N GLU A 36 -13.95 43.49 5.23
CA GLU A 36 -13.67 44.80 4.62
C GLU A 36 -12.33 44.95 3.88
N ASN A 37 -11.60 43.88 3.58
CA ASN A 37 -10.42 43.96 2.69
C ASN A 37 -10.13 42.66 1.92
N MET A 38 -11.16 41.94 1.48
CA MET A 38 -10.96 40.80 0.58
C MET A 38 -10.69 41.27 -0.86
N SER A 39 -9.62 40.77 -1.49
CA SER A 39 -9.36 41.12 -2.88
C SER A 39 -10.51 40.62 -3.78
N LYS A 40 -10.77 41.28 -4.91
CA LYS A 40 -11.79 40.84 -5.88
C LYS A 40 -11.61 39.36 -6.30
N LYS A 41 -10.36 38.87 -6.29
CA LYS A 41 -10.02 37.47 -6.58
C LYS A 41 -10.49 36.54 -5.47
N ASP A 42 -10.29 36.91 -4.21
CA ASP A 42 -10.67 36.09 -3.06
C ASP A 42 -12.18 35.99 -2.90
N LEU A 43 -12.90 37.08 -3.18
CA LEU A 43 -14.37 37.08 -3.19
C LEU A 43 -14.92 36.19 -4.32
N ALA A 44 -14.37 36.30 -5.54
CA ALA A 44 -14.76 35.43 -6.65
C ALA A 44 -14.46 33.95 -6.35
N LEU A 45 -13.32 33.67 -5.70
CA LEU A 45 -12.96 32.32 -5.27
C LEU A 45 -13.93 31.79 -4.21
N LYS A 46 -14.28 32.59 -3.19
CA LYS A 46 -15.25 32.22 -2.15
C LYS A 46 -16.60 31.85 -2.77
N LEU A 47 -17.11 32.70 -3.68
CA LEU A 47 -18.37 32.43 -4.39
C LEU A 47 -18.32 31.14 -5.21
N ALA A 48 -17.21 30.89 -5.92
CA ALA A 48 -17.04 29.65 -6.68
C ALA A 48 -16.99 28.42 -5.76
N LEU A 49 -16.27 28.49 -4.63
CA LEU A 49 -16.21 27.42 -3.63
C LEU A 49 -17.58 27.13 -3.00
N ASP A 50 -18.35 28.17 -2.67
CA ASP A 50 -19.71 28.05 -2.13
C ASP A 50 -20.66 27.41 -3.15
N GLN A 51 -20.57 27.82 -4.42
CA GLN A 51 -21.37 27.24 -5.51
C GLN A 51 -21.05 25.75 -5.74
N ILE A 52 -19.77 25.37 -5.73
CA ILE A 52 -19.34 23.97 -5.86
C ILE A 52 -19.85 23.17 -4.66
N THR A 53 -19.68 23.69 -3.44
CA THR A 53 -20.14 23.02 -2.21
C THR A 53 -21.66 22.85 -2.18
N ALA A 54 -22.43 23.83 -2.67
CA ALA A 54 -23.89 23.74 -2.77
C ALA A 54 -24.34 22.72 -3.83
N SER A 55 -23.62 22.62 -4.95
CA SER A 55 -23.99 21.73 -6.07
C SER A 55 -23.58 20.28 -5.84
N PHE A 56 -22.43 20.03 -5.20
CA PHE A 56 -21.81 18.71 -5.09
C PHE A 56 -21.65 18.22 -3.64
N GLY A 57 -22.11 18.99 -2.65
CA GLY A 57 -22.06 18.64 -1.24
C GLY A 57 -20.78 19.10 -0.52
N LYS A 58 -20.82 19.03 0.82
CA LYS A 58 -19.67 19.36 1.70
C LYS A 58 -18.52 18.38 1.46
N GLY A 59 -17.32 18.90 1.22
CA GLY A 59 -16.12 18.11 0.96
C GLY A 59 -15.80 17.87 -0.53
N SER A 60 -16.64 18.35 -1.44
CA SER A 60 -16.40 18.31 -2.90
C SER A 60 -15.19 19.13 -3.34
N ILE A 61 -14.89 20.22 -2.63
CA ILE A 61 -13.68 21.02 -2.79
C ILE A 61 -13.23 21.54 -1.43
N MET A 62 -11.95 21.36 -1.12
CA MET A 62 -11.35 21.83 0.14
C MET A 62 -9.91 22.22 -0.10
N TRP A 63 -9.39 23.14 0.72
CA TRP A 63 -7.96 23.40 0.77
C TRP A 63 -7.23 22.16 1.28
N LEU A 64 -6.17 21.74 0.59
CA LEU A 64 -5.41 20.53 0.95
C LEU A 64 -4.98 20.54 2.43
N GLY A 65 -4.42 21.66 2.91
CA GLY A 65 -3.96 21.82 4.30
C GLY A 65 -5.09 21.96 5.34
N ARG A 66 -6.34 22.13 4.90
CA ARG A 66 -7.53 22.20 5.78
C ARG A 66 -8.42 20.96 5.62
N SER A 67 -8.04 20.02 4.77
CA SER A 67 -8.73 18.74 4.67
C SER A 67 -8.56 17.98 6.00
N VAL A 68 -9.66 17.43 6.52
CA VAL A 68 -9.66 16.60 7.75
C VAL A 68 -9.08 15.21 7.48
N ALA A 69 -8.56 14.96 6.28
CA ALA A 69 -7.82 13.74 5.98
C ALA A 69 -6.57 13.71 6.87
N PRO A 70 -6.30 12.59 7.57
CA PRO A 70 -5.09 12.49 8.37
C PRO A 70 -3.87 12.75 7.48
N ARG A 71 -2.90 13.54 7.97
CA ARG A 71 -1.66 13.87 7.24
C ARG A 71 -0.91 12.61 6.77
N GLN A 72 -1.12 11.49 7.46
CA GLN A 72 -0.66 10.17 7.08
C GLN A 72 -1.88 9.29 6.78
N THR A 73 -1.89 8.66 5.61
CA THR A 73 -2.94 7.71 5.24
C THR A 73 -2.85 6.51 6.18
N PRO A 74 -3.97 6.01 6.75
CA PRO A 74 -3.91 4.81 7.58
C PRO A 74 -3.35 3.64 6.78
N VAL A 75 -2.54 2.80 7.42
CA VAL A 75 -1.84 1.68 6.78
C VAL A 75 -2.12 0.36 7.49
N VAL A 76 -1.99 -0.74 6.76
CA VAL A 76 -1.94 -2.10 7.30
C VAL A 76 -0.55 -2.68 7.03
N SER A 77 0.09 -3.24 8.05
CA SER A 77 1.41 -3.87 7.89
C SER A 77 1.37 -4.98 6.84
N THR A 78 2.44 -5.12 6.09
CA THR A 78 2.62 -6.24 5.14
C THR A 78 2.97 -7.55 5.83
N GLY A 79 3.23 -7.51 7.14
CA GLY A 79 3.75 -8.62 7.91
C GLY A 79 5.25 -8.86 7.77
N SER A 80 5.93 -8.08 6.92
CA SER A 80 7.38 -7.98 6.79
C SER A 80 7.82 -6.59 7.26
N PHE A 81 8.67 -6.53 8.29
CA PHE A 81 9.17 -5.25 8.80
C PHE A 81 10.08 -4.58 7.78
N ALA A 82 10.89 -5.37 7.06
CA ALA A 82 11.74 -4.86 6.00
C ALA A 82 10.93 -4.20 4.89
N LEU A 83 9.82 -4.81 4.48
CA LEU A 83 8.95 -4.26 3.45
C LEU A 83 8.18 -3.03 3.92
N ASP A 84 7.68 -3.03 5.17
CA ASP A 84 7.00 -1.86 5.75
C ASP A 84 7.91 -0.63 5.81
N VAL A 85 9.19 -0.83 6.16
CA VAL A 85 10.21 0.23 6.12
C VAL A 85 10.51 0.67 4.69
N ALA A 86 10.69 -0.28 3.76
CA ALA A 86 10.97 0.03 2.36
C ALA A 86 9.82 0.82 1.68
N LEU A 87 8.58 0.59 2.11
CA LEU A 87 7.42 1.35 1.66
C LEU A 87 7.42 2.80 2.18
N GLY A 88 8.22 3.13 3.21
CA GLY A 88 8.37 4.46 3.79
C GLY A 88 7.15 4.95 4.60
N ILE A 89 5.99 4.33 4.42
CA ILE A 89 4.74 4.64 5.13
C ILE A 89 4.36 3.59 6.18
N GLY A 90 5.19 2.55 6.36
CA GLY A 90 4.98 1.52 7.39
C GLY A 90 3.98 0.43 7.03
N GLY A 91 3.54 0.33 5.78
CA GLY A 91 2.61 -0.71 5.32
C GLY A 91 1.85 -0.33 4.05
N LEU A 92 0.78 -1.05 3.76
CA LEU A 92 -0.10 -0.79 2.61
C LEU A 92 -1.15 0.27 2.95
N PRO A 93 -1.37 1.28 2.08
CA PRO A 93 -2.27 2.39 2.37
C PRO A 93 -3.75 1.99 2.20
N LYS A 94 -4.56 2.29 3.22
CA LYS A 94 -6.02 2.14 3.20
C LYS A 94 -6.68 3.01 2.13
N GLY A 95 -7.77 2.50 1.57
CA GLY A 95 -8.55 3.17 0.52
C GLY A 95 -7.87 3.20 -0.85
N ARG A 96 -6.85 2.36 -1.09
CA ARG A 96 -6.06 2.34 -2.32
C ARG A 96 -6.02 0.94 -2.93
N VAL A 97 -5.66 0.90 -4.22
CA VAL A 97 -5.35 -0.34 -4.95
C VAL A 97 -3.87 -0.66 -4.80
N VAL A 98 -3.55 -1.93 -4.57
CA VAL A 98 -2.20 -2.49 -4.52
C VAL A 98 -2.09 -3.63 -5.53
N GLU A 99 -1.00 -3.69 -6.29
CA GLU A 99 -0.69 -4.82 -7.16
C GLU A 99 0.53 -5.58 -6.63
N ILE A 100 0.39 -6.89 -6.40
CA ILE A 100 1.49 -7.79 -6.05
C ILE A 100 1.71 -8.72 -7.24
N TYR A 101 2.83 -8.56 -7.94
CA TYR A 101 3.09 -9.30 -9.18
C TYR A 101 4.45 -9.97 -9.18
N GLY A 102 4.57 -11.06 -9.93
CA GLY A 102 5.81 -11.81 -10.02
C GLY A 102 5.63 -13.21 -10.59
N PRO A 103 6.74 -13.97 -10.75
CA PRO A 103 6.73 -15.33 -11.27
C PRO A 103 5.87 -16.29 -10.43
N GLU A 104 5.58 -17.46 -10.96
CA GLU A 104 4.93 -18.53 -10.19
C GLU A 104 5.77 -18.92 -8.96
N ALA A 105 5.09 -19.34 -7.90
CA ALA A 105 5.71 -19.74 -6.62
C ALA A 105 6.67 -18.68 -6.01
N SER A 106 6.51 -17.40 -6.34
CA SER A 106 7.32 -16.32 -5.77
C SER A 106 6.87 -15.84 -4.39
N GLY A 107 5.70 -16.28 -3.91
CA GLY A 107 5.15 -15.89 -2.60
C GLY A 107 4.08 -14.79 -2.63
N LYS A 108 3.49 -14.48 -3.81
CA LYS A 108 2.42 -13.47 -3.96
C LYS A 108 1.25 -13.70 -2.99
N THR A 109 0.65 -14.88 -3.07
CA THR A 109 -0.48 -15.29 -2.21
C THR A 109 -0.07 -15.31 -0.75
N THR A 110 1.14 -15.80 -0.44
CA THR A 110 1.69 -15.79 0.92
C THR A 110 1.77 -14.37 1.49
N LEU A 111 2.30 -13.41 0.73
CA LEU A 111 2.34 -12.01 1.15
C LEU A 111 0.94 -11.42 1.35
N ALA A 112 0.01 -11.72 0.45
CA ALA A 112 -1.38 -11.27 0.57
C ALA A 112 -2.06 -11.84 1.84
N LEU A 113 -1.80 -13.10 2.18
CA LEU A 113 -2.28 -13.73 3.42
C LEU A 113 -1.67 -13.10 4.67
N HIS A 114 -0.40 -12.68 4.64
CA HIS A 114 0.18 -11.92 5.75
C HIS A 114 -0.48 -10.57 5.98
N VAL A 115 -0.83 -9.84 4.91
CA VAL A 115 -1.58 -8.59 5.03
C VAL A 115 -2.96 -8.84 5.66
N ILE A 116 -3.64 -9.91 5.24
CA ILE A 116 -4.92 -10.33 5.84
C ILE A 116 -4.74 -10.63 7.32
N ALA A 117 -3.73 -11.42 7.70
CA ALA A 117 -3.46 -11.75 9.10
C ALA A 117 -3.20 -10.49 9.94
N GLU A 118 -2.45 -9.52 9.42
CA GLU A 118 -2.22 -8.24 10.11
C GLU A 118 -3.47 -7.37 10.21
N ALA A 119 -4.32 -7.35 9.18
CA ALA A 119 -5.61 -6.64 9.25
C ALA A 119 -6.56 -7.28 10.26
N GLN A 120 -6.65 -8.62 10.29
CA GLN A 120 -7.49 -9.35 11.25
C GLN A 120 -7.02 -9.17 12.70
N LYS A 121 -5.70 -9.07 12.94
CA LYS A 121 -5.16 -8.74 14.28
C LYS A 121 -5.63 -7.37 14.77
N GLN A 122 -5.92 -6.45 13.87
CA GLN A 122 -6.50 -5.13 14.18
C GLN A 122 -8.03 -5.17 14.27
N GLY A 123 -8.65 -6.35 14.20
CA GLY A 123 -10.10 -6.54 14.24
C GLY A 123 -10.81 -6.24 12.91
N GLY A 124 -10.06 -6.13 11.81
CA GLY A 124 -10.61 -5.81 10.50
C GLY A 124 -11.22 -7.00 9.78
N TYR A 125 -12.27 -6.74 8.98
CA TYR A 125 -12.88 -7.78 8.14
C TYR A 125 -12.11 -7.92 6.83
N CYS A 126 -11.84 -9.16 6.45
CA CYS A 126 -11.05 -9.48 5.27
C CYS A 126 -11.82 -10.39 4.31
N VAL A 127 -11.59 -10.19 3.02
CA VAL A 127 -12.17 -10.99 1.95
C VAL A 127 -11.06 -11.51 1.05
N PHE A 128 -11.15 -12.78 0.69
CA PHE A 128 -10.30 -13.43 -0.30
C PHE A 128 -11.15 -13.90 -1.48
N VAL A 129 -10.89 -13.35 -2.66
CA VAL A 129 -11.51 -13.76 -3.93
C VAL A 129 -10.52 -14.65 -4.66
N ASP A 130 -10.75 -15.95 -4.55
CA ASP A 130 -9.92 -17.02 -5.12
C ASP A 130 -10.43 -17.37 -6.51
N ALA A 131 -9.96 -16.61 -7.51
CA ALA A 131 -10.19 -16.88 -8.93
C ALA A 131 -9.27 -17.99 -9.48
N GLU A 132 -8.13 -18.27 -8.84
CA GLU A 132 -7.24 -19.38 -9.22
C GLU A 132 -7.69 -20.74 -8.67
N HIS A 133 -8.66 -20.78 -7.74
CA HIS A 133 -9.11 -21.99 -7.04
C HIS A 133 -7.95 -22.76 -6.37
N ALA A 134 -6.99 -22.02 -5.82
CA ALA A 134 -5.70 -22.57 -5.36
C ALA A 134 -5.37 -22.22 -3.90
N LEU A 135 -6.28 -21.57 -3.17
CA LEU A 135 -6.04 -21.22 -1.78
C LEU A 135 -6.00 -22.49 -0.90
N ASP A 136 -4.93 -22.64 -0.13
CA ASP A 136 -4.79 -23.67 0.90
C ASP A 136 -5.14 -23.10 2.29
N PRO A 137 -6.27 -23.52 2.91
CA PRO A 137 -6.65 -23.07 4.25
C PRO A 137 -5.61 -23.40 5.32
N ALA A 138 -4.93 -24.54 5.23
CA ALA A 138 -3.94 -24.95 6.24
C ALA A 138 -2.73 -24.01 6.24
N LEU A 139 -2.29 -23.58 5.05
CA LEU A 139 -1.24 -22.57 4.92
C LEU A 139 -1.70 -21.20 5.48
N ALA A 140 -2.94 -20.80 5.21
CA ALA A 140 -3.49 -19.55 5.73
C ALA A 140 -3.51 -19.54 7.27
N GLU A 141 -3.98 -20.61 7.90
CA GLU A 141 -3.97 -20.76 9.37
C GLU A 141 -2.55 -20.73 9.93
N ALA A 142 -1.61 -21.41 9.29
CA ALA A 142 -0.23 -21.44 9.75
C ALA A 142 0.47 -20.07 9.67
N ILE A 143 0.07 -19.22 8.71
CA ILE A 143 0.50 -17.82 8.59
C ILE A 143 -0.12 -16.95 9.71
N GLY A 144 -1.21 -17.41 10.34
CA GLY A 144 -1.94 -16.71 11.39
C GLY A 144 -3.18 -15.98 10.91
N VAL A 145 -3.73 -16.38 9.75
CA VAL A 145 -5.04 -15.93 9.28
C VAL A 145 -6.12 -16.63 10.11
N ASN A 146 -7.10 -15.86 10.60
CA ASN A 146 -8.30 -16.41 11.20
C ASN A 146 -9.26 -16.84 10.07
N THR A 147 -9.24 -18.13 9.74
CA THR A 147 -10.06 -18.73 8.67
C THR A 147 -11.55 -18.71 8.97
N GLU A 148 -11.96 -18.76 10.23
CA GLU A 148 -13.38 -18.65 10.63
C GLU A 148 -13.95 -17.28 10.30
N ASN A 149 -13.12 -16.24 10.36
CA ASN A 149 -13.49 -14.84 10.09
C ASN A 149 -12.88 -14.31 8.78
N LEU A 150 -12.64 -15.19 7.81
CA LEU A 150 -12.22 -14.83 6.46
C LEU A 150 -13.34 -15.14 5.46
N LEU A 151 -13.84 -14.11 4.77
CA LEU A 151 -14.82 -14.31 3.70
C LEU A 151 -14.11 -14.83 2.44
N LEU A 152 -14.43 -16.04 2.02
CA LEU A 152 -13.91 -16.65 0.80
C LEU A 152 -14.96 -16.59 -0.32
N SER A 153 -14.56 -16.17 -1.51
CA SER A 153 -15.38 -16.25 -2.73
C SER A 153 -14.60 -16.92 -3.84
N GLN A 154 -15.23 -17.88 -4.51
CA GLN A 154 -14.71 -18.58 -5.68
C GLN A 154 -15.63 -18.29 -6.88
N PRO A 155 -15.39 -17.19 -7.61
CA PRO A 155 -16.26 -16.75 -8.70
C PRO A 155 -16.05 -17.57 -9.97
N ASP A 156 -17.11 -17.73 -10.75
CA ASP A 156 -17.13 -18.42 -12.04
C ASP A 156 -16.52 -17.55 -13.17
N CYS A 157 -16.66 -16.23 -13.08
CA CYS A 157 -16.15 -15.29 -14.09
C CYS A 157 -15.61 -13.97 -13.51
N GLY A 158 -14.81 -13.26 -14.31
CA GLY A 158 -14.19 -12.00 -13.93
C GLY A 158 -15.20 -10.89 -13.61
N GLU A 159 -16.32 -10.80 -14.33
CA GLU A 159 -17.38 -9.83 -14.05
C GLU A 159 -18.02 -10.08 -12.67
N GLN A 160 -18.29 -11.34 -12.35
CA GLN A 160 -18.88 -11.73 -11.06
C GLN A 160 -17.91 -11.41 -9.92
N ALA A 161 -16.63 -11.77 -10.07
CA ALA A 161 -15.57 -11.46 -9.11
C ALA A 161 -15.52 -9.95 -8.81
N LEU A 162 -15.42 -9.11 -9.85
CA LEU A 162 -15.28 -7.67 -9.70
C LEU A 162 -16.58 -7.02 -9.19
N SER A 163 -17.76 -7.54 -9.53
CA SER A 163 -19.05 -7.08 -9.00
C SER A 163 -19.20 -7.40 -7.52
N LEU A 164 -18.72 -8.56 -7.06
CA LEU A 164 -18.67 -8.93 -5.66
C LEU A 164 -17.73 -7.99 -4.88
N VAL A 165 -16.52 -7.76 -5.39
CA VAL A 165 -15.55 -6.81 -4.82
C VAL A 165 -16.15 -5.41 -4.68
N ASP A 166 -16.82 -4.92 -5.73
CA ASP A 166 -17.48 -3.62 -5.77
C ASP A 166 -18.61 -3.49 -4.74
N THR A 167 -19.36 -4.57 -4.51
CA THR A 167 -20.43 -4.62 -3.51
C THR A 167 -19.86 -4.59 -2.08
N LEU A 168 -18.80 -5.35 -1.83
CA LEU A 168 -18.13 -5.41 -0.53
C LEU A 168 -17.46 -4.08 -0.16
N ILE A 169 -16.76 -3.44 -1.11
CA ILE A 169 -16.14 -2.13 -0.89
C ILE A 169 -17.21 -1.07 -0.59
N ARG A 170 -18.32 -1.06 -1.35
CA ARG A 170 -19.42 -0.11 -1.08
C ARG A 170 -20.09 -0.31 0.27
N SER A 171 -20.05 -1.51 0.84
CA SER A 171 -20.59 -1.75 2.19
C SER A 171 -19.84 -0.97 3.28
N GLY A 172 -18.60 -0.52 3.01
CA GLY A 172 -17.75 0.17 3.98
C GLY A 172 -17.34 -0.68 5.18
N SER A 173 -17.60 -1.99 5.16
CA SER A 173 -17.43 -2.88 6.30
C SER A 173 -16.18 -3.76 6.20
N VAL A 174 -15.44 -3.70 5.09
CA VAL A 174 -14.28 -4.56 4.80
C VAL A 174 -13.01 -3.72 4.78
N ASP A 175 -11.97 -4.18 5.47
CA ASP A 175 -10.67 -3.51 5.56
C ASP A 175 -9.73 -3.93 4.44
N VAL A 176 -9.71 -5.22 4.09
CA VAL A 176 -8.83 -5.78 3.05
C VAL A 176 -9.59 -6.73 2.15
N VAL A 177 -9.47 -6.53 0.84
CA VAL A 177 -9.95 -7.44 -0.18
C VAL A 177 -8.76 -7.89 -1.03
N VAL A 178 -8.52 -9.19 -1.10
CA VAL A 178 -7.53 -9.80 -1.99
C VAL A 178 -8.24 -10.45 -3.16
N VAL A 179 -7.75 -10.20 -4.38
CA VAL A 179 -8.19 -10.86 -5.60
C VAL A 179 -7.01 -11.67 -6.15
N ASP A 180 -7.10 -13.00 -6.04
CA ASP A 180 -6.08 -13.95 -6.46
C ASP A 180 -6.59 -14.83 -7.61
N SER A 181 -6.29 -14.55 -8.88
CA SER A 181 -5.44 -13.48 -9.41
C SER A 181 -6.07 -12.79 -10.61
N VAL A 182 -5.49 -11.64 -11.02
CA VAL A 182 -5.93 -10.93 -12.23
C VAL A 182 -5.88 -11.80 -13.48
N ALA A 183 -4.90 -12.70 -13.58
CA ALA A 183 -4.77 -13.59 -14.74
C ALA A 183 -5.97 -14.52 -14.88
N ALA A 184 -6.58 -14.92 -13.76
CA ALA A 184 -7.75 -15.80 -13.70
C ALA A 184 -9.09 -15.05 -13.79
N LEU A 185 -9.10 -13.72 -13.87
CA LEU A 185 -10.31 -12.94 -14.12
C LEU A 185 -10.72 -13.04 -15.60
N VAL A 186 -11.23 -14.21 -15.99
CA VAL A 186 -11.66 -14.50 -17.36
C VAL A 186 -13.05 -13.91 -17.60
N PRO A 187 -13.24 -13.04 -18.62
CA PRO A 187 -14.55 -12.50 -18.95
C PRO A 187 -15.54 -13.61 -19.32
N LYS A 188 -16.82 -13.46 -18.94
CA LYS A 188 -17.86 -14.46 -19.23
C LYS A 188 -17.95 -14.79 -20.72
N GLY A 189 -17.83 -13.78 -21.59
CA GLY A 189 -17.87 -14.00 -23.04
C GLY A 189 -16.70 -14.81 -23.59
N GLU A 190 -15.59 -14.92 -22.85
CA GLU A 190 -14.45 -15.79 -23.19
C GLU A 190 -14.66 -17.21 -22.65
N LEU A 191 -15.32 -17.35 -21.49
CA LEU A 191 -15.69 -18.66 -20.92
C LEU A 191 -16.79 -19.37 -21.71
N ASP A 192 -17.77 -18.61 -22.22
CA ASP A 192 -18.88 -19.13 -23.02
C ASP A 192 -18.45 -19.40 -24.50
N GLY A 193 -17.26 -18.92 -24.90
CA GLY A 193 -16.70 -19.08 -26.24
C GLY A 193 -16.03 -20.45 -26.47
N GLU A 194 -15.66 -20.74 -27.71
CA GLU A 194 -14.92 -21.97 -28.02
C GLU A 194 -13.41 -21.78 -27.78
N MET A 195 -12.72 -22.87 -27.41
CA MET A 195 -11.26 -22.83 -27.26
C MET A 195 -10.60 -22.47 -28.60
N GLY A 196 -9.94 -21.32 -28.64
CA GLY A 196 -9.30 -20.79 -29.85
C GLY A 196 -9.97 -19.54 -30.42
N ASP A 197 -11.13 -19.14 -29.88
CA ASP A 197 -11.79 -17.90 -30.27
C ASP A 197 -10.93 -16.68 -29.93
N ALA A 198 -10.90 -15.74 -30.88
CA ALA A 198 -10.08 -14.53 -30.77
C ALA A 198 -10.76 -13.48 -29.88
N HIS A 199 -10.54 -13.61 -28.58
CA HIS A 199 -11.02 -12.68 -27.57
C HIS A 199 -10.03 -11.55 -27.30
N MET A 200 -9.87 -10.65 -28.28
CA MET A 200 -8.87 -9.58 -28.17
C MET A 200 -9.20 -8.57 -27.06
N ALA A 201 -8.31 -8.51 -26.06
CA ALA A 201 -8.27 -7.48 -25.02
C ALA A 201 -9.54 -7.36 -24.15
N MET A 202 -10.40 -8.39 -24.08
CA MET A 202 -11.61 -8.36 -23.26
C MET A 202 -11.28 -8.18 -21.77
N GLN A 203 -10.32 -8.93 -21.24
CA GLN A 203 -9.86 -8.81 -19.86
C GLN A 203 -9.35 -7.40 -19.52
N ALA A 204 -8.58 -6.77 -20.43
CA ALA A 204 -8.06 -5.42 -20.21
C ALA A 204 -9.17 -4.36 -20.16
N ARG A 205 -10.21 -4.52 -20.99
CA ARG A 205 -11.40 -3.64 -20.98
C ARG A 205 -12.21 -3.81 -19.70
N LEU A 206 -12.42 -5.07 -19.27
CA LEU A 206 -13.09 -5.39 -18.01
C LEU A 206 -12.38 -4.74 -16.81
N MET A 207 -11.06 -4.93 -16.70
CA MET A 207 -10.25 -4.32 -15.64
C MET A 207 -10.33 -2.79 -15.65
N SER A 208 -10.24 -2.17 -16.83
CA SER A 208 -10.34 -0.71 -16.97
C SER A 208 -11.70 -0.18 -16.52
N GLN A 209 -12.78 -0.90 -16.83
CA GLN A 209 -14.13 -0.52 -16.42
C GLN A 209 -14.33 -0.70 -14.91
N ALA A 210 -13.87 -1.82 -14.35
CA ALA A 210 -14.00 -2.11 -12.93
C ALA A 210 -13.21 -1.14 -12.06
N LEU A 211 -11.92 -0.93 -12.34
CA LEU A 211 -11.08 0.00 -11.57
C LEU A 211 -11.62 1.43 -11.59
N ARG A 212 -12.18 1.87 -12.71
CA ARG A 212 -12.82 3.19 -12.82
C ARG A 212 -14.02 3.33 -11.88
N LYS A 213 -14.82 2.27 -11.71
CA LYS A 213 -15.96 2.26 -10.77
C LYS A 213 -15.49 2.18 -9.32
N LEU A 214 -14.52 1.32 -9.05
CA LEU A 214 -14.03 0.99 -7.70
C LEU A 214 -13.27 2.13 -7.03
N SER A 215 -12.53 2.94 -7.79
CA SER A 215 -11.58 3.92 -7.24
C SER A 215 -12.20 4.90 -6.24
N HIS A 216 -13.39 5.41 -6.54
CA HIS A 216 -14.07 6.35 -5.65
C HIS A 216 -14.57 5.65 -4.38
N SER A 217 -15.19 4.48 -4.52
CA SER A 217 -15.71 3.70 -3.39
C SER A 217 -14.59 3.20 -2.46
N LEU A 218 -13.41 2.87 -3.00
CA LEU A 218 -12.23 2.52 -2.20
C LEU A 218 -11.79 3.67 -1.30
N SER A 219 -11.67 4.88 -1.86
CA SER A 219 -11.25 6.05 -1.09
C SER A 219 -12.23 6.39 0.04
N LEU A 220 -13.53 6.13 -0.13
CA LEU A 220 -14.55 6.39 0.89
C LEU A 220 -14.59 5.31 1.98
N SER A 221 -14.52 4.04 1.58
CA SER A 221 -14.59 2.88 2.47
C SER A 221 -13.31 2.65 3.27
N GLN A 222 -12.19 3.24 2.84
CA GLN A 222 -10.86 2.96 3.40
C GLN A 222 -10.44 1.48 3.27
N THR A 223 -11.06 0.71 2.37
CA THR A 223 -10.67 -0.67 2.05
C THR A 223 -9.37 -0.71 1.24
N ILE A 224 -8.47 -1.63 1.55
CA ILE A 224 -7.31 -1.97 0.71
C ILE A 224 -7.76 -3.02 -0.30
N LEU A 225 -7.58 -2.75 -1.59
CA LEU A 225 -7.82 -3.74 -2.65
C LEU A 225 -6.50 -4.23 -3.21
N ILE A 226 -6.17 -5.48 -2.94
CA ILE A 226 -4.95 -6.15 -3.39
C ILE A 226 -5.29 -7.04 -4.59
N PHE A 227 -4.61 -6.81 -5.70
CA PHE A 227 -4.60 -7.72 -6.83
C PHE A 227 -3.29 -8.50 -6.84
N THR A 228 -3.34 -9.82 -6.84
CA THR A 228 -2.18 -10.61 -7.25
C THR A 228 -2.15 -10.69 -8.78
N ASN A 229 -0.97 -10.70 -9.37
CA ASN A 229 -0.83 -10.78 -10.82
C ASN A 229 0.37 -11.61 -11.23
N GLN A 230 0.31 -12.16 -12.43
CA GLN A 230 1.39 -12.96 -13.00
C GLN A 230 2.17 -12.13 -14.02
N VAL A 231 3.46 -12.40 -14.12
CA VAL A 231 4.30 -11.88 -15.19
C VAL A 231 4.22 -12.78 -16.42
N ARG A 232 4.19 -12.17 -17.60
CA ARG A 232 4.28 -12.81 -18.91
C ARG A 232 5.39 -12.13 -19.71
N SER A 233 5.98 -12.85 -20.65
CA SER A 233 6.95 -12.27 -21.58
C SER A 233 6.24 -11.75 -22.81
N LYS A 234 6.44 -10.48 -23.15
CA LYS A 234 6.03 -9.98 -24.47
C LYS A 234 7.11 -10.36 -25.47
N LEU A 235 6.78 -11.24 -26.42
CA LEU A 235 7.69 -11.57 -27.52
C LEU A 235 7.81 -10.32 -28.42
N SER A 236 9.00 -9.71 -28.46
CA SER A 236 9.26 -8.56 -29.32
C SER A 236 9.28 -9.02 -30.79
N THR A 237 8.41 -8.43 -31.61
CA THR A 237 8.24 -8.80 -33.02
C THR A 237 9.37 -8.29 -33.92
N PHE A 238 10.28 -7.43 -33.42
CA PHE A 238 11.40 -6.89 -34.18
C PHE A 238 12.65 -6.82 -33.29
N GLY A 239 13.79 -7.31 -33.82
CA GLY A 239 15.07 -7.50 -33.13
C GLY A 239 15.73 -6.20 -32.65
N GLY A 240 15.22 -5.61 -31.59
CA GLY A 240 15.83 -4.50 -30.86
C GLY A 240 16.54 -4.97 -29.59
N PHE A 241 17.73 -4.41 -29.33
CA PHE A 241 18.51 -4.58 -28.11
C PHE A 241 17.64 -4.45 -26.84
N GLY A 242 17.53 -5.53 -26.08
CA GLY A 242 16.72 -5.61 -24.86
C GLY A 242 15.86 -6.86 -24.93
N GLY A 243 16.21 -7.86 -24.12
CA GLY A 243 15.50 -9.14 -24.08
C GLY A 243 14.00 -9.04 -23.79
N PRO A 244 13.30 -10.17 -23.65
CA PRO A 244 11.85 -10.18 -23.45
C PRO A 244 11.43 -9.28 -22.27
N THR A 245 10.50 -8.37 -22.51
CA THR A 245 10.00 -7.47 -21.48
C THR A 245 8.93 -8.17 -20.64
N GLU A 246 9.08 -8.11 -19.31
CA GLU A 246 8.08 -8.60 -18.36
C GLU A 246 6.85 -7.68 -18.38
N VAL A 247 5.68 -8.24 -18.67
CA VAL A 247 4.39 -7.55 -18.65
C VAL A 247 3.42 -8.26 -17.72
N THR A 248 2.53 -7.51 -17.08
CA THR A 248 1.48 -8.04 -16.21
C THR A 248 0.18 -8.27 -16.98
N CYS A 249 -0.67 -9.19 -16.50
CA CYS A 249 -1.96 -9.50 -17.12
C CYS A 249 -3.00 -8.40 -16.84
N GLY A 250 -4.12 -8.37 -17.59
CA GLY A 250 -5.19 -7.40 -17.38
C GLY A 250 -4.96 -6.00 -17.98
N GLY A 251 -3.97 -5.84 -18.84
CA GLY A 251 -3.66 -4.57 -19.51
C GLY A 251 -2.96 -3.54 -18.61
N ASN A 252 -2.96 -2.27 -19.02
CA ASN A 252 -2.22 -1.23 -18.30
C ASN A 252 -3.01 -0.51 -17.20
N ALA A 253 -4.33 -0.68 -17.14
CA ALA A 253 -5.17 0.08 -16.19
C ALA A 253 -4.71 -0.11 -14.74
N LEU A 254 -4.49 -1.35 -14.31
CA LEU A 254 -4.06 -1.65 -12.94
C LEU A 254 -2.76 -0.92 -12.56
N LYS A 255 -1.83 -0.74 -13.50
CA LYS A 255 -0.56 -0.03 -13.27
C LYS A 255 -0.76 1.44 -12.92
N PHE A 256 -1.80 2.09 -13.46
CA PHE A 256 -2.11 3.49 -13.22
C PHE A 256 -2.98 3.71 -11.99
N TYR A 257 -3.83 2.73 -11.65
CA TYR A 257 -4.71 2.80 -10.48
C TYR A 257 -4.03 2.34 -9.19
N ALA A 258 -3.04 1.45 -9.28
CA ALA A 258 -2.30 0.96 -8.12
C ALA A 258 -1.45 2.08 -7.51
N SER A 259 -1.66 2.35 -6.22
CA SER A 259 -0.82 3.27 -5.45
C SER A 259 0.49 2.61 -5.04
N VAL A 260 0.50 1.28 -4.88
CA VAL A 260 1.69 0.49 -4.58
C VAL A 260 1.74 -0.69 -5.54
N ARG A 261 2.90 -0.92 -6.15
CA ARG A 261 3.14 -2.06 -7.05
C ARG A 261 4.37 -2.82 -6.55
N LEU A 262 4.16 -4.03 -6.05
CA LEU A 262 5.20 -4.87 -5.48
C LEU A 262 5.60 -5.95 -6.48
N ASN A 263 6.87 -5.94 -6.89
CA ASN A 263 7.47 -7.00 -7.69
C ASN A 263 8.13 -8.02 -6.76
N ILE A 264 7.54 -9.21 -6.64
CA ILE A 264 8.07 -10.28 -5.80
C ILE A 264 8.76 -11.34 -6.65
N LYS A 265 10.04 -11.55 -6.36
CA LYS A 265 10.87 -12.56 -7.03
C LYS A 265 11.50 -13.46 -5.98
N ARG A 266 11.46 -14.77 -6.21
CA ARG A 266 12.22 -15.71 -5.39
C ARG A 266 13.69 -15.58 -5.76
N THR A 267 14.47 -15.04 -4.85
CA THR A 267 15.91 -14.92 -5.00
C THR A 267 16.63 -15.98 -4.16
N GLY A 268 17.79 -16.44 -4.64
CA GLY A 268 18.69 -17.30 -3.86
C GLY A 268 19.59 -16.45 -2.95
N LEU A 269 20.90 -16.71 -2.96
CA LEU A 269 21.89 -15.82 -2.33
C LEU A 269 22.02 -14.53 -3.16
N VAL A 270 21.59 -13.39 -2.63
CA VAL A 270 21.53 -12.10 -3.36
C VAL A 270 22.76 -11.23 -3.07
N LYS A 271 23.27 -10.56 -4.11
CA LYS A 271 24.24 -9.46 -4.02
C LYS A 271 23.52 -8.14 -3.78
N LYS A 272 23.95 -7.39 -2.76
CA LYS A 272 23.48 -6.04 -2.39
C LYS A 272 23.29 -5.11 -3.60
N GLY A 273 22.09 -4.55 -3.79
CA GLY A 273 21.84 -3.42 -4.69
C GLY A 273 20.36 -3.04 -4.82
N GLU A 274 20.06 -1.75 -4.67
CA GLU A 274 18.76 -1.03 -4.80
C GLU A 274 17.68 -1.32 -3.74
N GLU A 275 16.69 -0.39 -3.64
CA GLU A 275 15.56 -0.31 -2.69
C GLU A 275 14.64 -1.54 -2.72
N THR A 276 15.22 -2.68 -2.39
CA THR A 276 14.60 -3.99 -2.35
C THR A 276 14.47 -4.40 -0.90
N ALA A 277 13.26 -4.77 -0.50
CA ALA A 277 13.04 -5.44 0.76
C ALA A 277 13.34 -6.93 0.57
N GLU A 278 14.24 -7.46 1.38
CA GLU A 278 14.58 -8.87 1.40
C GLU A 278 13.97 -9.51 2.65
N PHE A 279 13.26 -10.62 2.45
CA PHE A 279 12.70 -11.39 3.54
C PHE A 279 12.71 -12.89 3.22
N GLU A 280 12.77 -13.69 4.28
CA GLU A 280 12.82 -15.15 4.18
C GLU A 280 11.42 -15.73 4.31
N LEU A 281 11.08 -16.66 3.40
CA LEU A 281 9.83 -17.43 3.45
C LEU A 281 10.12 -18.85 3.94
N GLU A 282 9.53 -19.21 5.08
CA GLU A 282 9.52 -20.57 5.61
C GLU A 282 8.30 -21.34 5.09
N PHE A 283 8.54 -22.49 4.48
CA PHE A 283 7.47 -23.36 4.01
C PHE A 283 6.55 -23.77 5.17
N GLY A 284 5.25 -23.54 5.01
CA GLY A 284 4.24 -23.82 6.02
C GLY A 284 4.19 -22.85 7.21
N ARG A 285 4.96 -21.75 7.19
CA ARG A 285 4.89 -20.68 8.22
C ARG A 285 4.80 -19.27 7.64
N GLY A 286 5.25 -19.07 6.40
CA GLY A 286 5.24 -17.78 5.73
C GLY A 286 6.50 -16.96 6.02
N ILE A 287 6.36 -15.64 6.06
CA ILE A 287 7.44 -14.66 6.28
C ILE A 287 8.03 -14.84 7.68
N CYS A 288 9.35 -15.07 7.73
CA CYS A 288 10.10 -15.19 8.97
C CYS A 288 10.50 -13.80 9.50
N ARG A 289 9.66 -13.22 10.36
CA ARG A 289 9.91 -11.90 10.98
C ARG A 289 11.18 -11.87 11.80
N GLU A 290 11.47 -12.94 12.53
CA GLU A 290 12.64 -13.02 13.39
C GLU A 290 13.93 -12.99 12.57
N ALA A 291 13.97 -13.65 11.41
CA ALA A 291 15.13 -13.60 10.52
C ALA A 291 15.37 -12.18 10.00
N GLU A 292 14.31 -11.47 9.57
CA GLU A 292 14.41 -10.08 9.11
C GLU A 292 14.95 -9.16 10.21
N LEU A 293 14.41 -9.27 11.43
CA LEU A 293 14.83 -8.45 12.56
C LEU A 293 16.29 -8.70 12.93
N ILE A 294 16.77 -9.94 12.82
CA ILE A 294 18.17 -10.27 13.04
C ILE A 294 19.07 -9.60 11.99
N ASP A 295 18.71 -9.70 10.72
CA ASP A 295 19.51 -9.16 9.62
C ASP A 295 19.55 -7.62 9.66
N LEU A 296 18.41 -6.98 9.92
CA LEU A 296 18.33 -5.53 10.15
C LEU A 296 19.03 -5.11 11.43
N GLY A 297 18.88 -5.86 12.52
CA GLY A 297 19.58 -5.60 13.78
C GLY A 297 21.10 -5.64 13.62
N CYS A 298 21.62 -6.58 12.82
CA CYS A 298 23.03 -6.63 12.46
C CYS A 298 23.44 -5.42 11.61
N LYS A 299 22.66 -5.10 10.58
CA LYS A 299 22.91 -3.95 9.68
C LYS A 299 22.96 -2.62 10.43
N HIS A 300 22.10 -2.44 11.42
CA HIS A 300 21.97 -1.20 12.19
C HIS A 300 22.72 -1.19 13.53
N LYS A 301 23.52 -2.23 13.81
CA LYS A 301 24.38 -2.39 15.00
C LYS A 301 23.62 -2.54 16.33
N PHE A 302 22.37 -3.00 16.30
CA PHE A 302 21.66 -3.43 17.51
C PHE A 302 22.02 -4.88 17.90
N ILE A 303 22.48 -5.67 16.93
CA ILE A 303 22.99 -7.03 17.13
C ILE A 303 24.44 -7.05 16.64
N THR A 304 25.34 -7.56 17.48
CA THR A 304 26.75 -7.72 17.11
C THR A 304 27.03 -9.16 16.73
N LYS A 305 27.68 -9.39 15.60
CA LYS A 305 28.12 -10.73 15.16
C LYS A 305 29.64 -10.85 15.32
N ALA A 306 30.09 -11.84 16.09
CA ALA A 306 31.51 -12.21 16.19
C ALA A 306 31.68 -13.70 15.89
N GLY A 307 32.24 -14.02 14.72
CA GLY A 307 32.32 -15.39 14.23
C GLY A 307 30.94 -16.04 14.07
N SER A 308 30.73 -17.17 14.75
CA SER A 308 29.46 -17.88 14.81
C SER A 308 28.51 -17.38 15.90
N TYR A 309 28.93 -16.42 16.73
CA TYR A 309 28.15 -15.92 17.86
C TYR A 309 27.46 -14.60 17.54
N PHE A 310 26.23 -14.45 18.02
CA PHE A 310 25.44 -13.22 17.98
C PHE A 310 25.24 -12.70 19.39
N TYR A 311 25.32 -11.38 19.56
CA TYR A 311 25.18 -10.70 20.85
C TYR A 311 24.08 -9.66 20.78
N MET A 312 23.16 -9.70 21.73
CA MET A 312 22.03 -8.76 21.86
C MET A 312 21.74 -8.54 23.34
N ASP A 313 21.66 -7.27 23.77
CA ASP A 313 21.29 -6.86 25.15
C ASP A 313 21.99 -7.72 26.25
N ASN A 314 23.32 -7.86 26.15
CA ASN A 314 24.20 -8.64 27.04
C ASN A 314 24.02 -10.17 27.04
N GLN A 315 23.22 -10.72 26.13
CA GLN A 315 23.10 -12.17 25.92
C GLN A 315 23.89 -12.60 24.68
N SER A 316 24.40 -13.83 24.69
CA SER A 316 25.14 -14.43 23.57
C SER A 316 24.43 -15.68 23.05
N PHE A 317 24.32 -15.80 21.74
CA PHE A 317 23.65 -16.89 21.04
C PHE A 317 24.61 -17.53 20.06
N GLN A 318 24.64 -18.86 20.03
CA GLN A 318 25.47 -19.62 19.08
C GLN A 318 24.69 -19.86 17.79
N GLY A 319 25.03 -19.13 16.72
CA GLY A 319 24.39 -19.22 15.42
C GLY A 319 23.09 -18.41 15.28
N LYS A 320 22.67 -18.17 14.03
CA LYS A 320 21.45 -17.40 13.70
C LYS A 320 20.19 -18.10 14.22
N ASP A 321 20.15 -19.44 14.14
CA ASP A 321 18.98 -20.23 14.55
C ASP A 321 18.70 -20.15 16.06
N ALA A 322 19.73 -20.08 16.90
CA ALA A 322 19.55 -19.95 18.34
C ALA A 322 18.93 -18.61 18.71
N LEU A 323 19.41 -17.52 18.10
CA LEU A 323 18.82 -16.19 18.27
C LEU A 323 17.40 -16.12 17.72
N LYS A 324 17.14 -16.79 16.60
CA LYS A 324 15.80 -16.87 16.00
C LYS A 324 14.79 -17.52 16.94
N ARG A 325 15.14 -18.65 17.55
CA ARG A 325 14.29 -19.33 18.56
C ARG A 325 14.05 -18.43 19.77
N PHE A 326 15.10 -17.77 20.25
CA PHE A 326 14.98 -16.83 21.37
C PHE A 326 13.98 -15.70 21.08
N LEU A 327 14.04 -15.08 19.90
CA LEU A 327 13.12 -14.01 19.49
C LEU A 327 11.69 -14.51 19.25
N ALA A 328 11.53 -15.75 18.78
CA ALA A 328 10.22 -16.37 18.61
C ALA A 328 9.53 -16.66 19.96
N GLU A 329 10.29 -17.06 20.98
CA GLU A 329 9.78 -17.35 22.33
C GLU A 329 9.61 -16.08 23.18
N ASN A 330 10.45 -15.07 22.98
CA ASN A 330 10.46 -13.84 23.79
C ASN A 330 9.90 -12.64 23.03
N VAL A 331 8.57 -12.53 23.02
CA VAL A 331 7.82 -11.43 22.38
C VAL A 331 8.31 -10.06 22.86
N SER A 332 8.57 -9.87 24.16
CA SER A 332 9.03 -8.59 24.70
C SER A 332 10.40 -8.15 24.12
N ALA A 333 11.33 -9.08 23.95
CA ALA A 333 12.64 -8.79 23.37
C ALA A 333 12.52 -8.46 21.88
N ARG A 334 11.68 -9.19 21.15
CA ARG A 334 11.39 -8.95 19.74
C ARG A 334 10.76 -7.58 19.52
N ASP A 335 9.76 -7.22 20.32
CA ASP A 335 9.06 -5.95 20.18
C ASP A 335 9.98 -4.78 20.58
N GLY A 336 10.83 -4.96 21.61
CA GLY A 336 11.86 -3.99 21.98
C GLY A 336 12.90 -3.75 20.89
N LEU A 337 13.35 -4.80 20.19
CA LEU A 337 14.23 -4.68 19.03
C LEU A 337 13.53 -3.99 17.85
N THR A 338 12.28 -4.35 17.59
CA THR A 338 11.45 -3.75 16.52
C THR A 338 11.30 -2.25 16.73
N GLU A 339 11.04 -1.81 17.97
CA GLU A 339 10.87 -0.40 18.29
C GLU A 339 12.19 0.38 18.15
N LYS A 340 13.31 -0.18 18.64
CA LYS A 340 14.66 0.39 18.41
C LYS A 340 14.97 0.56 16.92
N LEU A 341 14.59 -0.43 16.09
CA LEU A 341 14.77 -0.38 14.65
C LEU A 341 13.85 0.66 14.01
N ARG A 342 12.58 0.73 14.43
CA ARG A 342 11.60 1.69 13.94
C ARG A 342 12.06 3.13 14.17
N GLN A 343 12.48 3.47 15.39
CA GLN A 343 12.99 4.81 15.71
C GLN A 343 14.18 5.22 14.83
N LYS A 344 15.06 4.27 14.52
CA LYS A 344 16.26 4.56 13.71
C LYS A 344 15.97 4.70 12.22
N LEU A 345 14.91 4.05 11.72
CA LEU A 345 14.61 3.93 10.29
C LEU A 345 13.47 4.84 9.82
N ILE A 346 12.52 5.18 10.71
CA ILE A 346 11.32 5.95 10.38
C ILE A 346 11.40 7.39 10.88
N ASP A 347 12.04 7.66 12.04
CA ASP A 347 12.12 9.02 12.63
C ASP A 347 13.30 9.86 12.11
N VAL A 348 13.83 9.56 10.93
CA VAL A 348 14.78 10.45 10.27
C VAL A 348 13.99 11.61 9.64
N GLU A 349 13.74 12.67 10.42
CA GLU A 349 13.55 13.99 9.82
C GLU A 349 14.74 14.25 8.88
N PRO A 350 14.53 14.84 7.69
CA PRO A 350 15.62 15.10 6.78
C PRO A 350 16.62 16.00 7.49
N GLU A 351 17.84 15.50 7.71
CA GLU A 351 18.96 16.34 8.10
C GLU A 351 19.08 17.41 7.02
N ASN A 352 18.65 18.63 7.34
CA ASN A 352 18.87 19.81 6.51
C ASN A 352 20.35 19.84 6.13
N GLU A 353 20.61 19.76 4.84
CA GLU A 353 21.92 20.01 4.26
C GLU A 353 22.45 21.31 4.84
N LYS A 354 23.61 21.20 5.50
CA LYS A 354 24.34 22.35 6.04
C LYS A 354 24.54 23.34 4.90
N GLU A 355 23.98 24.54 5.07
CA GLU A 355 24.32 25.73 4.29
C GLU A 355 25.84 25.85 4.20
N SER A 356 26.41 25.49 3.04
CA SER A 356 27.72 25.96 2.66
C SER A 356 27.56 27.42 2.23
N THR A 357 28.08 28.30 3.07
CA THR A 357 28.37 29.72 2.84
C THR A 357 28.86 29.98 1.41
N ILE A 358 28.01 30.59 0.57
CA ILE A 358 28.46 31.40 -0.56
C ILE A 358 28.18 32.85 -0.20
N GLY A 359 29.24 33.53 0.22
CA GLY A 359 29.27 34.97 0.38
C GLY A 359 29.02 35.67 -0.95
N ALA A 360 28.20 36.70 -0.89
CA ALA A 360 27.95 37.64 -1.96
C ALA A 360 29.25 38.30 -2.45
N ILE A 361 29.43 38.35 -3.77
CA ILE A 361 30.15 39.44 -4.43
C ILE A 361 29.41 39.76 -5.74
N ASN A 362 28.94 41.00 -5.82
CA ASN A 362 28.27 41.60 -6.98
C ASN A 362 29.27 41.94 -8.10
N GLY A 363 28.84 41.71 -9.35
CA GLY A 363 28.70 42.71 -10.42
C GLY A 363 29.91 43.47 -11.00
N ASP A 364 29.95 43.47 -12.34
CA ASP A 364 30.60 44.37 -13.31
C ASP A 364 32.09 44.19 -13.67
N ALA A 365 32.34 43.74 -14.91
CA ALA A 365 32.92 44.58 -15.99
C ALA A 365 33.08 43.80 -17.32
N ILE A 366 32.82 44.51 -18.41
CA ILE A 366 32.93 44.08 -19.83
C ILE A 366 34.33 44.45 -20.37
N ALA A 367 34.88 43.63 -21.29
CA ALA A 367 35.60 43.98 -22.55
C ALA A 367 36.88 43.15 -22.83
N GLU A 368 36.87 42.46 -23.99
CA GLU A 368 37.86 42.44 -25.10
C GLU A 368 39.37 42.20 -24.76
N VAL A 369 40.20 41.40 -25.47
CA VAL A 369 40.48 41.27 -26.92
C VAL A 369 41.34 39.98 -27.21
N ALA A 370 41.30 39.51 -28.46
CA ALA A 370 42.41 38.98 -29.30
C ALA A 370 42.69 37.46 -29.45
N ALA A 371 42.09 36.89 -30.51
CA ALA A 371 42.64 36.22 -31.71
C ALA A 371 43.89 35.29 -31.67
N SER A 372 43.74 34.09 -32.26
CA SER A 372 44.48 33.54 -33.44
C SER A 372 43.94 32.12 -33.73
N ASP A 373 43.34 31.88 -34.91
CA ASP A 373 43.95 31.23 -36.11
C ASP A 373 44.24 29.73 -35.88
N THR A 374 43.74 28.73 -36.60
CA THR A 374 43.59 28.56 -38.05
C THR A 374 42.70 27.36 -38.38
N THR A 375 42.21 27.35 -39.62
CA THR A 375 41.44 26.31 -40.33
C THR A 375 42.23 25.03 -40.60
N ASP A 376 41.55 23.89 -40.74
CA ASP A 376 41.54 23.10 -42.00
C ASP A 376 40.49 21.98 -41.96
N GLU A 377 39.62 21.98 -42.98
CA GLU A 377 38.89 20.81 -43.50
C GLU A 377 39.93 19.79 -44.03
N GLU A 378 39.72 18.48 -44.18
CA GLU A 378 38.65 17.79 -44.87
C GLU A 378 38.99 16.26 -44.89
N VAL A 379 38.04 15.45 -45.38
CA VAL A 379 38.18 14.14 -46.05
C VAL A 379 37.84 12.84 -45.27
N VAL A 380 36.63 12.41 -45.60
CA VAL A 380 36.03 11.07 -45.57
C VAL A 380 36.85 10.03 -46.34
N THR A 381 36.94 8.78 -45.86
CA THR A 381 36.87 7.60 -46.75
C THR A 381 36.37 6.37 -46.01
N ALA A 382 35.27 5.82 -46.53
CA ALA A 382 34.86 4.43 -46.37
C ALA A 382 35.71 3.55 -47.30
N ALA A 383 35.98 2.31 -46.88
CA ALA A 383 36.33 1.23 -47.79
C ALA A 383 35.85 -0.12 -47.22
N GLU A 384 35.00 -0.76 -48.01
CA GLU A 384 34.51 -2.13 -47.87
C GLU A 384 35.61 -3.17 -48.14
N ALA A 385 35.47 -4.34 -47.53
CA ALA A 385 35.72 -5.65 -48.14
C ALA A 385 34.84 -6.69 -47.45
#